data_AF-A0A8X7YUA1-F1
#
_entry.id   AF-A0A8X7YUA1-F1
#
_cell.length_a   1.000
_cell.length_b   1.000
_cell.length_c   1.000
_cell.angle_alpha   90.00
_cell.angle_beta   90.00
_cell.angle_gamma   90.00
#
_symmetry.space_group_name_H-M   'P 1'
#
loop_
_entity.id
_entity.type
_entity.pdbx_description
1 polymer ?
#
loop_
_entity_poly.entity_id
_entity_poly.type
_entity_poly.pdbx_seq_one_letter_code
_entity_poly.pdbx_strand_id
1 'polypeptide(L)'
;MSLYKSTFVNDPDEKYFVYTVPDDSYLLRITVDHSGHVKALTWRESDGQWKDYWKTPLFQCDYYGLCGADSTCELTNHNRFGCSCLPGFEPKYPKEWSTRDGSGGCVSLDAQEQESCSL
;
A
#
# COMPACT_ATOMS: atom_id res chain seq x y z
N MET A 1 7.11 -18.38 -10.53
CA MET A 1 8.15 -18.99 -9.68
C MET A 1 8.79 -17.86 -8.89
N SER A 2 8.68 -17.85 -7.56
CA SER A 2 9.17 -16.76 -6.71
C SER A 2 10.68 -16.88 -6.51
N LEU A 3 11.42 -15.77 -6.62
CA LEU A 3 12.88 -15.78 -6.52
C LEU A 3 13.41 -16.11 -5.12
N TYR A 4 12.68 -15.71 -4.08
CA TYR A 4 13.02 -15.95 -2.69
C TYR A 4 11.79 -16.35 -1.89
N LYS A 5 12.02 -16.98 -0.73
CA LYS A 5 11.01 -17.24 0.30
C LYS A 5 11.15 -16.22 1.42
N SER A 6 10.06 -15.53 1.76
CA SER A 6 9.98 -14.70 2.96
C SER A 6 9.34 -15.48 4.10
N THR A 7 9.93 -15.39 5.29
CA THR A 7 9.35 -15.92 6.54
C THR A 7 9.35 -14.80 7.57
N PHE A 8 8.23 -14.62 8.28
CA PHE A 8 8.13 -13.67 9.38
C PHE A 8 8.34 -14.41 10.69
N VAL A 9 9.40 -14.04 11.41
CA VAL A 9 9.67 -14.53 12.76
C VAL A 9 9.00 -13.57 13.74
N ASN A 10 8.23 -14.14 14.66
CA ASN A 10 7.47 -13.39 15.66
C ASN A 10 7.40 -14.19 16.95
N ASP A 11 8.34 -13.92 17.84
CA ASP A 11 8.41 -14.49 19.17
C ASP A 11 8.52 -13.35 20.22
N PRO A 12 8.56 -13.66 21.52
CA PRO A 12 8.63 -12.64 22.57
C PRO A 12 9.89 -11.77 22.51
N ASP A 13 10.99 -12.26 21.95
CA ASP A 13 12.31 -11.61 21.97
C ASP A 13 12.57 -10.86 20.65
N GLU A 14 12.17 -11.42 19.51
CA GLU A 14 12.50 -10.92 18.18
C GLU A 14 11.34 -10.93 17.19
N LYS A 15 11.31 -9.88 16.33
CA LYS A 15 10.35 -9.71 15.25
C LYS A 15 11.05 -9.19 14.01
N TYR A 16 11.18 -10.03 12.99
CA TYR A 16 11.92 -9.70 11.78
C TYR A 16 11.50 -10.59 10.61
N PHE A 17 11.86 -10.15 9.41
CA PHE A 17 11.72 -10.93 8.19
C PHE A 17 13.02 -11.64 7.86
N VAL A 18 12.90 -12.91 7.49
CA VAL A 18 13.98 -13.71 6.90
C VAL A 18 13.68 -13.90 5.42
N TYR A 19 14.68 -13.64 4.58
CA TYR A 19 14.60 -13.82 3.14
C TYR A 19 15.60 -14.90 2.71
N THR A 20 15.10 -16.01 2.19
CA THR A 20 15.93 -17.14 1.73
C THR A 20 15.87 -17.22 0.22
N VAL A 21 17.03 -17.16 -0.45
CA VAL A 21 17.15 -17.34 -1.89
C VAL A 21 17.55 -18.81 -2.15
N PRO A 22 16.69 -19.64 -2.75
CA PRO A 22 16.99 -21.06 -2.94
C PRO A 22 18.06 -21.33 -4.01
N ASP A 23 18.16 -20.43 -5.00
CA ASP A 23 19.12 -20.51 -6.09
C ASP A 23 20.34 -19.63 -5.76
N ASP A 24 21.48 -20.27 -5.51
CA ASP A 24 22.73 -19.63 -5.13
C ASP A 24 23.39 -18.82 -6.25
N SER A 25 22.91 -18.94 -7.50
CA SER A 25 23.33 -18.09 -8.60
C SER A 25 22.78 -16.65 -8.51
N TYR A 26 21.87 -16.41 -7.56
CA TYR A 26 21.31 -15.08 -7.31
C TYR A 26 21.71 -14.53 -5.94
N LEU A 27 22.04 -13.24 -5.93
CA LEU A 27 22.06 -12.44 -4.72
C LEU A 27 20.79 -11.60 -4.65
N LEU A 28 20.17 -11.54 -3.47
CA LEU A 28 19.05 -10.65 -3.18
C LEU A 28 19.51 -9.53 -2.25
N ARG A 29 19.10 -8.30 -2.55
CA ARG A 29 19.32 -7.14 -1.70
C ARG A 29 18.02 -6.33 -1.59
N ILE A 30 17.60 -6.00 -0.38
CA ILE A 30 16.45 -5.11 -0.16
C ILE A 30 16.97 -3.79 0.41
N THR A 31 16.68 -2.67 -0.25
CA THR A 31 17.18 -1.35 0.14
C THR A 31 16.08 -0.29 0.06
N VAL A 32 16.21 0.77 0.85
CA VAL A 32 15.47 2.02 0.66
C VAL A 32 16.34 2.96 -0.15
N ASP A 33 15.80 3.51 -1.24
CA ASP A 33 16.53 4.50 -2.04
C ASP A 33 16.33 5.94 -1.51
N HIS A 34 17.04 6.90 -2.11
CA HIS A 34 17.00 8.30 -1.69
C HIS A 34 15.62 8.96 -1.82
N SER A 35 14.71 8.38 -2.59
CA SER A 35 13.34 8.85 -2.76
C SER A 35 12.34 8.19 -1.80
N GLY A 36 12.83 7.31 -0.90
CA GLY A 36 12.02 6.63 0.09
C GLY A 36 11.33 5.36 -0.44
N HIS A 37 11.63 4.91 -1.66
CA HIS A 37 11.07 3.67 -2.18
C HIS A 37 11.88 2.47 -1.68
N VAL A 38 11.17 1.45 -1.19
CA VAL A 38 11.76 0.14 -0.90
C VAL A 38 11.92 -0.61 -2.22
N LYS A 39 13.10 -1.17 -2.48
CA LYS A 39 13.42 -1.96 -3.67
C LYS A 39 14.02 -3.30 -3.28
N ALA A 40 13.55 -4.37 -3.92
CA ALA A 40 14.29 -5.61 -4.01
C ALA A 40 15.10 -5.62 -5.31
N LEU A 41 16.40 -5.81 -5.16
CA LEU A 41 17.39 -5.87 -6.22
C LEU A 41 17.95 -7.28 -6.29
N THR A 42 18.22 -7.74 -7.51
CA THR A 42 18.79 -9.05 -7.77
C THR A 42 20.04 -8.95 -8.60
N TRP A 43 21.01 -9.80 -8.31
CA TRP A 43 22.25 -9.88 -9.05
C TRP A 43 22.50 -11.32 -9.45
N ARG A 44 22.91 -11.50 -10.71
CA ARG A 44 23.50 -12.72 -11.22
C ARG A 44 24.81 -12.35 -11.91
N GLU A 45 25.82 -13.19 -11.79
CA GLU A 45 27.14 -12.95 -12.42
C GLU A 45 27.03 -12.65 -13.93
N SER A 46 26.16 -13.35 -14.65
CA SER A 46 25.95 -13.11 -16.09
C SER A 46 25.37 -11.73 -16.42
N ASP A 47 24.69 -11.09 -15.46
CA ASP A 47 24.05 -9.79 -15.65
C ASP A 47 25.03 -8.63 -15.43
N GLY A 48 26.05 -8.82 -14.58
CA GLY A 48 27.08 -7.81 -14.27
C GLY A 48 26.53 -6.53 -13.63
N GLN A 49 25.26 -6.50 -13.24
CA GLN A 49 24.61 -5.35 -12.60
C GLN A 49 23.42 -5.79 -11.73
N TRP A 50 23.07 -4.95 -10.76
CA TRP A 50 21.84 -5.12 -9.98
C TRP A 50 20.63 -4.79 -10.86
N LYS A 51 19.61 -5.64 -10.84
CA LYS A 51 18.33 -5.43 -11.52
C LYS A 51 17.20 -5.30 -10.51
N ASP A 52 16.26 -4.41 -10.81
CA ASP A 52 15.04 -4.28 -10.01
C ASP A 52 14.18 -5.54 -10.16
N TYR A 53 13.85 -6.18 -9.04
CA TYR A 53 12.89 -7.30 -9.00
C TYR A 53 11.50 -6.82 -8.63
N TRP A 54 11.38 -5.96 -7.60
CA TRP A 54 10.17 -5.21 -7.30
C TRP A 54 10.52 -3.93 -6.53
N LYS A 55 9.57 -2.99 -6.49
CA LYS A 55 9.65 -1.77 -5.69
C LYS A 55 8.28 -1.42 -5.10
N THR A 56 8.26 -0.73 -3.96
CA THR A 56 7.05 -0.19 -3.32
C THR A 56 7.35 1.16 -2.66
N PRO A 57 6.40 2.10 -2.61
CA PRO A 57 5.10 2.09 -3.30
C PRO A 57 5.23 2.12 -4.83
N LEU A 58 4.36 1.43 -5.56
CA LEU A 58 4.35 1.38 -7.03
C LEU A 58 3.14 2.10 -7.62
N PHE A 59 1.99 1.97 -6.96
CA PHE A 59 0.72 2.57 -7.35
C PHE A 59 0.26 3.61 -6.33
N GLN A 60 -0.67 4.49 -6.75
CA GLN A 60 -1.15 5.58 -5.90
C GLN A 60 -1.77 5.06 -4.58
N CYS A 61 -2.43 3.89 -4.60
CA CYS A 61 -3.01 3.26 -3.41
C CYS A 61 -2.00 2.64 -2.45
N ASP A 62 -0.75 2.43 -2.88
CA ASP A 62 0.29 1.93 -2.00
C ASP A 62 0.78 3.02 -1.04
N TYR A 63 0.47 4.29 -1.33
CA TYR A 63 0.77 5.41 -0.44
C TYR A 63 -0.22 5.43 0.73
N TYR A 64 0.36 5.45 1.93
CA TYR A 64 -0.42 5.52 3.16
C TYR A 64 -1.30 6.78 3.21
N GLY A 65 -2.56 6.61 3.56
CA GLY A 65 -3.50 7.72 3.78
C GLY A 65 -4.03 8.40 2.52
N LEU A 66 -3.91 7.77 1.33
CA LEU A 66 -4.52 8.34 0.11
C LEU A 66 -6.05 8.48 0.26
N CYS A 67 -6.69 7.45 0.82
CA CYS A 67 -8.10 7.46 1.18
C CYS A 67 -8.21 7.48 2.70
N GLY A 68 -9.12 8.29 3.23
CA GLY A 68 -9.29 8.48 4.67
C GLY A 68 -9.93 7.28 5.37
N ALA A 69 -10.28 7.44 6.65
CA ALA A 69 -10.93 6.40 7.43
C ALA A 69 -12.20 5.85 6.76
N ASP A 70 -12.50 4.57 7.02
CA ASP A 70 -13.70 3.88 6.53
C ASP A 70 -13.88 3.87 5.00
N SER A 71 -12.76 3.93 4.28
CA SER A 71 -12.71 3.87 2.82
C SER A 71 -11.64 2.90 2.33
N THR A 72 -11.80 2.40 1.11
CA THR A 72 -10.81 1.56 0.42
C THR A 72 -10.22 2.31 -0.77
N CYS A 73 -9.03 1.87 -1.19
CA CYS A 73 -8.36 2.39 -2.36
C CYS A 73 -8.23 1.30 -3.43
N GLU A 74 -8.85 1.51 -4.59
CA GLU A 74 -8.75 0.61 -5.73
C GLU A 74 -8.52 1.40 -7.02
N LEU A 75 -7.36 1.19 -7.65
CA LEU A 75 -7.02 1.77 -8.95
C LEU A 75 -7.37 0.81 -10.07
N THR A 76 -8.59 0.92 -10.59
CA THR A 76 -8.96 0.23 -11.84
C THR A 76 -8.31 0.87 -13.08
N ASN A 77 -7.84 2.12 -12.98
CA ASN A 77 -7.07 2.85 -14.00
C ASN A 77 -6.36 4.04 -13.32
N HIS A 78 -5.12 4.37 -13.73
CA HIS A 78 -4.33 5.50 -13.22
C HIS A 78 -5.03 6.87 -13.24
N ASN A 79 -6.06 7.06 -14.09
CA ASN A 79 -6.80 8.33 -14.20
C ASN A 79 -8.14 8.37 -13.42
N ARG A 80 -8.49 7.30 -12.69
CA ARG A 80 -9.74 7.22 -11.92
C ARG A 80 -9.49 7.59 -10.47
N PHE A 81 -10.44 8.30 -9.87
CA PHE A 81 -10.48 8.48 -8.42
C PHE A 81 -10.63 7.10 -7.76
N GLY A 82 -9.64 6.70 -6.97
CA GLY A 82 -9.50 5.34 -6.45
C GLY A 82 -10.19 5.10 -5.10
N CYS A 83 -10.71 6.13 -4.44
CA CYS A 83 -11.33 5.97 -3.13
C CYS A 83 -12.81 5.61 -3.24
N SER A 84 -13.25 4.65 -2.44
CA SER A 84 -14.64 4.28 -2.25
C SER A 84 -14.94 4.06 -0.77
N CYS A 85 -16.11 4.47 -0.31
CA CYS A 85 -16.54 4.19 1.06
C CYS A 85 -16.85 2.70 1.24
N LEU A 86 -16.63 2.20 2.45
CA LEU A 86 -17.09 0.87 2.84
C LEU A 86 -18.63 0.79 2.78
N PRO A 87 -19.22 -0.42 2.60
CA PRO A 87 -20.66 -0.58 2.66
C PRO A 87 -21.25 -0.02 3.97
N GLY A 88 -22.29 0.82 3.87
CA GLY A 88 -22.92 1.49 5.02
C GLY A 88 -22.28 2.83 5.43
N PHE A 89 -21.35 3.35 4.62
CA PHE A 89 -20.69 4.63 4.82
C PHE A 89 -20.85 5.54 3.62
N GLU A 90 -20.81 6.84 3.86
CA GLU A 90 -20.81 7.87 2.82
C GLU A 90 -19.71 8.92 3.03
N PRO A 91 -19.35 9.70 2.00
CA PRO A 91 -18.27 10.67 2.11
C PRO A 91 -18.55 11.71 3.19
N LYS A 92 -17.64 11.83 4.16
CA LYS A 92 -17.76 12.80 5.25
C LYS A 92 -17.80 14.24 4.75
N TYR A 93 -17.06 14.52 3.68
CA TYR A 93 -17.04 15.81 2.99
C TYR A 93 -17.43 15.65 1.52
N PRO A 94 -18.73 15.66 1.17
CA PRO A 94 -19.18 15.40 -0.21
C PRO A 94 -18.59 16.35 -1.26
N LYS A 95 -18.29 17.60 -0.88
CA LYS A 95 -17.67 18.59 -1.77
C LYS A 95 -16.24 18.20 -2.13
N GLU A 96 -15.42 17.85 -1.15
CA GLU A 96 -14.03 17.38 -1.36
C GLU A 96 -14.01 16.09 -2.17
N TRP A 97 -14.90 15.15 -1.83
CA TRP A 97 -15.07 13.91 -2.56
C TRP A 97 -15.42 14.13 -4.03
N SER A 98 -16.30 15.09 -4.34
CA SER A 98 -16.64 15.47 -5.72
C SER A 98 -15.45 16.02 -6.51
N THR A 99 -14.49 16.64 -5.82
CA THR A 99 -13.22 17.13 -6.40
C THR A 99 -12.12 16.08 -6.43
N ARG A 100 -12.45 14.82 -6.12
CA ARG A 100 -11.51 13.68 -6.06
C ARG A 100 -10.51 13.78 -4.90
N ASP A 101 -10.90 14.41 -3.81
CA ASP A 101 -10.20 14.37 -2.53
C ASP A 101 -10.93 13.41 -1.58
N GLY A 102 -10.32 12.24 -1.36
CA GLY A 102 -10.84 11.20 -0.48
C GLY A 102 -10.16 11.17 0.89
N SER A 103 -9.27 12.12 1.18
CA SER A 103 -8.45 12.11 2.40
C SER A 103 -9.27 12.29 3.68
N GLY A 104 -10.42 12.95 3.58
CA GLY A 104 -11.38 13.13 4.67
C GLY A 104 -12.13 11.86 5.10
N GLY A 105 -12.08 10.80 4.29
CA GLY A 105 -12.71 9.51 4.58
C GLY A 105 -14.24 9.54 4.52
N CYS A 106 -14.83 8.53 5.15
CA CYS A 106 -16.27 8.31 5.15
C CYS A 106 -16.83 8.28 6.59
N VAL A 107 -18.14 8.43 6.72
CA VAL A 107 -18.88 8.35 7.98
C VAL A 107 -20.04 7.38 7.83
N SER A 108 -20.38 6.68 8.91
CA SER A 108 -21.52 5.76 8.92
C SER A 108 -22.82 6.53 8.70
N LEU A 109 -23.70 5.97 7.86
CA LEU A 109 -25.02 6.56 7.58
C LEU A 109 -25.82 6.80 8.87
N ASP A 110 -25.77 5.86 9.82
CA ASP A 110 -26.48 5.95 11.11
C ASP A 110 -26.00 7.17 11.94
N ALA A 111 -24.69 7.44 11.92
CA ALA A 111 -24.09 8.56 12.65
C ALA A 111 -24.43 9.92 11.99
N GLN A 112 -24.51 9.95 10.65
CA GLN A 112 -24.84 11.17 9.93
C GLN A 112 -26.31 11.58 10.10
N GLU A 113 -27.24 10.61 10.18
CA GLU A 113 -28.64 10.89 10.51
C GLU A 113 -28.80 11.50 11.91
N GLN A 114 -27.98 11.08 12.87
CA GLN A 114 -27.98 11.63 14.23
C GLN A 114 -27.40 13.04 14.30
N GLU A 115 -26.36 13.37 13.52
CA GLU A 115 -25.87 14.75 13.39
C GLU A 115 -26.91 15.66 12.72
N SER A 116 -27.63 15.17 11.70
CA SER A 116 -28.71 15.93 11.07
C SER A 116 -29.92 16.14 11.99
N CYS A 117 -30.21 15.22 12.91
CA CYS A 117 -31.27 15.38 13.90
C CYS A 117 -30.88 16.26 15.10
N SER A 118 -29.58 16.60 15.24
CA SER A 118 -29.05 17.41 16.34
C SER A 118 -28.93 18.90 16.00
N LEU A 119 -29.22 19.27 14.75
CA LEU A 119 -29.31 20.65 14.23
C LEU A 119 -30.77 21.06 14.06
#